data_AF-A0A7S3Z7U8-F1
#
_entry.id   AF-A0A7S3Z7U8-F1
#
_cell.length_a   1.000
_cell.length_b   1.000
_cell.length_c   1.000
_cell.angle_alpha   90.00
_cell.angle_beta   90.00
_cell.angle_gamma   90.00
#
_symmetry.space_group_name_H-M   'P 1'
#
loop_
_entity.id
_entity.type
_entity.pdbx_description
1 polymer ?
#
loop_
_entity_poly.entity_id
_entity_poly.type
_entity_poly.pdbx_seq_one_letter_code
_entity_poly.pdbx_strand_id
1 'polypeptide(L)'
;GGSTHFSNTKNTKITKTATSGPMDWGGSPLQWRLCGRSNRIKPPRAHYDAVSGKVVLNMDHFCPWVSNTIGYANYRYFLLMLFWTFIGCVYVVSMLTPYVYVNGIRIPKNMKHSAYLLLMYITTFSFAAVLMMFLLFHAMLISTGQTTIDFWGNMDRRRRARLHNDPPFRNPFDLGVRRNWEQVFGRVHWSVAVLPSFREPPWPPYATKEDGGDVHKRI
;
A
#
# COMPACT_ATOMS: atom_id res chain seq x y z
N GLY A 1 21.19 -48.80 5.68
CA GLY A 1 21.26 -47.62 6.56
C GLY A 1 21.13 -46.37 5.71
N GLY A 2 20.40 -45.34 6.06
CA GLY A 2 19.53 -45.11 7.20
C GLY A 2 18.56 -44.00 6.77
N SER A 3 17.28 -44.28 6.88
CA SER A 3 16.17 -43.35 6.70
C SER A 3 16.14 -42.39 7.89
N THR A 4 16.49 -41.12 7.68
CA THR A 4 16.22 -40.08 8.67
C THR A 4 14.84 -39.49 8.42
N HIS A 5 13.90 -39.96 9.24
CA HIS A 5 12.62 -39.34 9.53
C HIS A 5 12.78 -37.83 9.76
N PHE A 6 12.05 -37.00 9.01
CA PHE A 6 11.69 -35.66 9.47
C PHE A 6 10.28 -35.74 10.06
N SER A 7 10.25 -35.89 11.39
CA SER A 7 9.06 -35.93 12.21
C SER A 7 8.35 -34.57 12.27
N ASN A 8 7.07 -34.60 11.92
CA ASN A 8 5.97 -33.94 12.63
C ASN A 8 6.07 -32.42 12.88
N THR A 9 5.74 -31.60 11.88
CA THR A 9 5.26 -30.24 12.11
C THR A 9 3.73 -30.22 12.13
N LYS A 10 3.18 -29.89 13.30
CA LYS A 10 1.76 -29.73 13.61
C LYS A 10 0.98 -29.01 12.50
N ASN A 11 -0.14 -29.63 12.10
CA ASN A 11 -1.17 -29.18 11.16
C ASN A 11 -1.43 -27.66 11.18
N THR A 12 -0.84 -26.91 10.25
CA THR A 12 -1.49 -25.72 9.70
C THR A 12 -2.28 -26.22 8.49
N LYS A 13 -3.61 -26.20 8.53
CA LYS A 13 -4.45 -26.62 7.39
C LYS A 13 -4.17 -25.68 6.20
N ILE A 14 -3.19 -26.02 5.37
CA ILE A 14 -3.00 -25.39 4.06
C ILE A 14 -4.16 -25.90 3.20
N THR A 15 -5.25 -25.15 3.18
CA THR A 15 -6.35 -25.44 2.28
C THR A 15 -5.86 -25.22 0.85
N LYS A 16 -5.91 -26.28 0.03
CA LYS A 16 -5.79 -26.20 -1.43
C LYS A 16 -7.04 -25.54 -2.02
N THR A 17 -7.35 -24.31 -1.63
CA THR A 17 -8.30 -23.48 -2.38
C THR A 17 -7.53 -22.91 -3.56
N ALA A 18 -7.48 -23.69 -4.64
CA ALA A 18 -7.03 -23.22 -5.95
C ALA A 18 -8.08 -22.22 -6.46
N THR A 19 -8.03 -20.97 -5.99
CA THR A 19 -8.87 -19.91 -6.55
C THR A 19 -8.25 -19.44 -7.85
N SER A 20 -8.73 -20.01 -8.95
CA SER A 20 -8.45 -19.59 -10.32
C SER A 20 -9.32 -18.40 -10.78
N GLY A 21 -10.22 -17.91 -9.92
CA GLY A 21 -11.09 -16.75 -10.19
C GLY A 21 -10.56 -15.40 -9.68
N PRO A 22 -11.11 -14.28 -10.18
CA PRO A 22 -10.71 -12.94 -9.79
C PRO A 22 -11.19 -12.67 -8.35
N MET A 23 -10.25 -12.76 -7.41
CA MET A 23 -10.35 -12.21 -6.06
C MET A 23 -11.55 -12.71 -5.23
N ASP A 24 -11.54 -14.00 -4.87
CA ASP A 24 -12.45 -14.56 -3.87
C ASP A 24 -12.09 -14.08 -2.45
N TRP A 25 -12.95 -13.24 -1.88
CA TRP A 25 -12.86 -12.73 -0.51
C TRP A 25 -13.56 -13.62 0.54
N GLY A 26 -14.03 -14.80 0.15
CA GLY A 26 -14.77 -15.74 1.01
C GLY A 26 -13.95 -16.31 2.18
N GLY A 27 -12.63 -16.47 2.00
CA GLY A 27 -11.74 -17.03 3.03
C GLY A 27 -11.40 -16.06 4.17
N SER A 28 -10.84 -16.57 5.27
CA SER A 28 -10.34 -15.75 6.39
C SER A 28 -9.20 -14.82 5.93
N PRO A 29 -9.14 -13.54 6.37
CA PRO A 29 -8.04 -12.63 6.05
C PRO A 29 -6.67 -13.17 6.51
N LEU A 30 -6.64 -13.99 7.55
CA LEU A 30 -5.43 -14.57 8.16
C LEU A 30 -5.01 -15.90 7.53
N GLN A 31 -5.66 -16.33 6.45
CA GLN A 31 -5.46 -17.64 5.86
C GLN A 31 -4.23 -17.68 4.93
N TRP A 32 -3.39 -18.68 5.14
CA TRP A 32 -2.33 -19.07 4.20
C TRP A 32 -2.93 -19.83 3.01
N ARG A 33 -2.49 -19.49 1.79
CA ARG A 33 -3.08 -20.04 0.55
C ARG A 33 -2.00 -20.46 -0.43
N LEU A 34 -2.18 -21.54 -1.18
CA LEU A 34 -1.29 -21.89 -2.28
C LEU A 34 -1.60 -21.02 -3.51
N CYS A 35 -0.58 -20.48 -4.17
CA CYS A 35 -0.75 -19.81 -5.46
C CYS A 35 -0.84 -20.85 -6.58
N GLY A 36 -1.98 -20.93 -7.27
CA GLY A 36 -2.11 -21.86 -8.41
C GLY A 36 -1.17 -21.55 -9.59
N ARG A 37 -0.73 -20.29 -9.77
CA ARG A 37 0.15 -19.90 -10.88
C ARG A 37 1.63 -20.14 -10.62
N SER A 38 2.11 -19.76 -9.43
CA SER A 38 3.53 -19.90 -9.08
C SER A 38 3.85 -21.15 -8.27
N ASN A 39 2.83 -21.90 -7.85
CA ASN A 39 2.92 -23.01 -6.90
C ASN A 39 3.64 -22.65 -5.58
N ARG A 40 3.69 -21.36 -5.23
CA ARG A 40 4.27 -20.86 -3.96
C ARG A 40 3.19 -20.67 -2.91
N ILE A 41 3.55 -20.92 -1.65
CA ILE A 41 2.70 -20.59 -0.52
C ILE A 41 2.63 -19.06 -0.38
N LYS A 42 1.41 -18.53 -0.32
CA LYS A 42 1.10 -17.13 -0.08
C LYS A 42 0.74 -16.95 1.41
N PRO A 43 1.54 -16.20 2.18
CA PRO A 43 1.11 -15.75 3.49
C PRO A 43 -0.13 -14.84 3.40
N PRO A 44 -0.78 -14.54 4.53
CA PRO A 44 -1.81 -13.51 4.60
C PRO A 44 -1.35 -12.22 3.92
N ARG A 45 -2.27 -11.56 3.20
CA ARG A 45 -2.02 -10.30 2.44
C ARG A 45 -1.00 -10.40 1.30
N ALA A 46 -0.50 -11.61 0.98
CA ALA A 46 0.32 -11.81 -0.21
C ALA A 46 -0.53 -12.18 -1.43
N HIS A 47 -0.23 -11.55 -2.56
CA HIS A 47 -0.95 -11.73 -3.81
C HIS A 47 0.02 -11.99 -4.96
N TYR A 48 -0.43 -12.74 -5.97
CA TYR A 48 0.35 -12.96 -7.17
C TYR A 48 0.10 -11.82 -8.13
N ASP A 49 1.14 -11.07 -8.48
CA ASP A 49 1.08 -10.09 -9.54
C ASP A 49 1.38 -10.76 -10.87
N ALA A 50 0.40 -10.71 -11.79
CA ALA A 50 0.56 -11.29 -13.11
C ALA A 50 1.56 -10.52 -13.97
N VAL A 51 1.70 -9.20 -13.77
CA VAL A 51 2.63 -8.38 -14.54
C VAL A 51 4.06 -8.70 -14.14
N SER A 52 4.34 -8.75 -12.84
CA SER A 52 5.68 -9.06 -12.33
C SER A 52 6.00 -10.56 -12.26
N GLY A 53 5.03 -11.44 -12.53
CA GLY A 53 5.22 -12.90 -12.52
C GLY A 53 5.57 -13.50 -11.15
N LYS A 54 5.29 -12.79 -10.04
CA LYS A 54 5.74 -13.18 -8.69
C LYS A 54 4.69 -12.95 -7.62
N VAL A 55 4.82 -13.67 -6.52
CA VAL A 55 4.04 -13.42 -5.29
C VAL A 55 4.68 -12.26 -4.54
N VAL A 56 3.89 -11.22 -4.26
CA VAL A 56 4.31 -10.01 -3.55
C VAL A 56 3.67 -10.00 -2.17
N LEU A 57 4.51 -9.84 -1.14
CA LEU A 57 4.10 -9.71 0.26
C LEU A 57 3.43 -8.36 0.50
N ASN A 58 2.35 -8.30 1.28
CA ASN A 58 1.50 -7.12 1.45
C ASN A 58 1.33 -6.35 0.14
N MET A 59 0.91 -7.05 -0.90
CA MET A 59 0.72 -6.42 -2.20
C MET A 59 -0.32 -5.32 -2.04
N ASP A 60 0.04 -4.13 -2.51
CA ASP A 60 -0.86 -3.01 -2.60
C ASP A 60 -1.41 -2.98 -4.02
N HIS A 61 -0.62 -2.57 -5.00
CA HIS A 61 -1.02 -2.53 -6.39
C HIS A 61 0.18 -2.67 -7.34
N PHE A 62 -0.09 -2.99 -8.60
CA PHE A 62 0.88 -2.73 -9.66
C PHE A 62 0.79 -1.25 -10.06
N CYS A 63 1.90 -0.52 -9.97
CA CYS A 63 1.94 0.89 -10.31
C CYS A 63 2.65 1.09 -11.67
N PRO A 64 1.91 1.49 -12.72
CA PRO A 64 2.51 1.73 -14.04
C PRO A 64 3.55 2.86 -14.04
N TRP A 65 3.36 3.87 -13.18
CA TRP A 65 4.23 5.05 -13.10
C TRP A 65 5.67 4.74 -12.70
N VAL A 66 5.87 3.67 -11.92
CA VAL A 66 7.19 3.18 -11.53
C VAL A 66 7.52 1.82 -12.16
N SER A 67 6.64 1.33 -13.04
CA SER A 67 6.74 0.02 -13.70
C SER A 67 7.07 -1.12 -12.73
N ASN A 68 6.43 -1.14 -11.56
CA ASN A 68 6.74 -2.10 -10.50
C ASN A 68 5.52 -2.38 -9.61
N THR A 69 5.46 -3.57 -9.02
CA THR A 69 4.50 -3.85 -7.94
C THR A 69 4.91 -3.15 -6.67
N ILE A 70 3.96 -2.43 -6.08
CA ILE A 70 4.06 -1.87 -4.75
C ILE A 70 3.60 -2.90 -3.72
N GLY A 71 4.44 -3.16 -2.73
CA GLY A 71 4.13 -4.03 -1.62
C GLY A 71 5.11 -3.84 -0.46
N TYR A 72 5.23 -4.85 0.39
CA TYR A 72 5.99 -4.77 1.64
C TYR A 72 7.38 -4.14 1.52
N ALA A 73 8.20 -4.59 0.56
CA ALA A 73 9.60 -4.19 0.45
C ALA A 73 9.81 -2.75 -0.04
N ASN A 74 8.82 -2.15 -0.72
CA ASN A 74 8.97 -0.84 -1.36
C ASN A 74 7.84 0.16 -1.05
N TYR A 75 6.85 -0.20 -0.23
CA TYR A 75 5.71 0.67 0.07
C TYR A 75 6.13 2.01 0.67
N ARG A 76 7.13 2.01 1.57
CA ARG A 76 7.66 3.27 2.13
C ARG A 76 8.24 4.20 1.05
N TYR A 77 8.94 3.65 0.06
CA TYR A 77 9.61 4.45 -0.96
C TYR A 77 8.57 5.05 -1.90
N PHE A 78 7.53 4.28 -2.19
CA PHE A 78 6.37 4.77 -2.92
C PHE A 78 5.68 5.94 -2.18
N LEU A 79 5.45 5.83 -0.87
CA LEU A 79 4.87 6.93 -0.09
C LEU A 79 5.78 8.16 -0.05
N LEU A 80 7.08 7.97 0.12
CA LEU A 80 8.07 9.06 0.08
C LEU A 80 8.09 9.73 -1.30
N MET A 81 8.04 8.96 -2.38
CA MET A 81 7.94 9.48 -3.74
C MET A 81 6.68 10.34 -3.89
N LEU A 82 5.51 9.86 -3.44
CA LEU A 82 4.28 10.65 -3.49
C LEU A 82 4.39 11.94 -2.68
N PHE A 83 4.92 11.86 -1.45
CA PHE A 83 5.07 12.99 -0.55
C PHE A 83 6.01 14.05 -1.13
N TRP A 84 7.22 13.67 -1.56
CA TRP A 84 8.20 14.62 -2.09
C TRP A 84 7.78 15.17 -3.46
N THR A 85 7.12 14.39 -4.29
CA THR A 85 6.54 14.89 -5.56
C THR A 85 5.47 15.94 -5.28
N PHE A 86 4.58 15.69 -4.30
CA PHE A 86 3.57 16.65 -3.87
C PHE A 86 4.21 17.96 -3.36
N ILE A 87 5.21 17.87 -2.49
CA ILE A 87 5.95 19.04 -1.99
C ILE A 87 6.61 19.81 -3.15
N GLY A 88 7.20 19.11 -4.12
CA GLY A 88 7.76 19.72 -5.32
C GLY A 88 6.71 20.47 -6.16
N CYS A 89 5.53 19.89 -6.34
CA CYS A 89 4.43 20.57 -7.03
C CYS A 89 3.93 21.80 -6.27
N VAL A 90 3.78 21.72 -4.95
CA VAL A 90 3.39 22.86 -4.10
C VAL A 90 4.43 23.98 -4.20
N TYR A 91 5.72 23.65 -4.19
CA TYR A 91 6.79 24.61 -4.38
C TYR A 91 6.65 25.34 -5.71
N VAL A 92 6.51 24.61 -6.82
CA VAL A 92 6.34 25.21 -8.15
C VAL A 92 5.09 26.08 -8.23
N VAL A 93 3.95 25.62 -7.70
CA VAL A 93 2.72 26.40 -7.64
C VAL A 93 2.95 27.69 -6.86
N SER A 94 3.57 27.62 -5.68
CA SER A 94 3.83 28.78 -4.83
C SER A 94 4.71 29.84 -5.52
N MET A 95 5.67 29.41 -6.34
CA MET A 95 6.55 30.30 -7.10
C MET A 95 5.81 30.98 -8.26
N LEU A 96 4.84 30.29 -8.87
CA LEU A 96 4.07 30.79 -10.00
C LEU A 96 2.83 31.60 -9.58
N THR A 97 2.30 31.41 -8.36
CA THR A 97 1.10 32.11 -7.87
C THR A 97 1.21 33.64 -7.97
N PRO A 98 2.31 34.31 -7.57
CA PRO A 98 2.43 35.77 -7.70
C PRO A 98 2.34 36.24 -9.15
N TYR A 99 2.94 35.50 -10.08
CA TYR A 99 2.87 35.80 -11.51
C TYR A 99 1.43 35.71 -12.03
N VAL A 100 0.71 34.64 -11.69
CA VAL A 100 -0.71 34.46 -12.07
C VAL A 100 -1.61 35.50 -11.39
N TYR A 101 -1.32 35.89 -10.15
CA TYR A 101 -2.09 36.90 -9.42
C TYR A 101 -2.01 38.27 -10.08
N VAL A 102 -0.81 38.71 -10.48
CA VAL A 102 -0.58 40.02 -11.11
C VAL A 102 -1.09 40.06 -12.55
N ASN A 103 -0.84 39.01 -13.34
CA ASN A 103 -1.17 38.99 -14.76
C ASN A 103 -2.57 38.43 -15.06
N GLY A 104 -3.22 37.84 -14.05
CA GLY A 104 -4.44 37.07 -14.19
C GLY A 104 -4.24 35.79 -15.01
N ILE A 105 -5.35 35.10 -15.27
CA ILE A 105 -5.42 33.90 -16.13
C ILE A 105 -5.50 34.31 -17.63
N ARG A 106 -5.41 35.61 -17.94
CA ARG A 106 -5.53 36.12 -19.31
C ARG A 106 -4.17 36.05 -19.99
N ILE A 107 -4.08 35.26 -21.06
CA ILE A 107 -2.88 35.20 -21.90
C ILE A 107 -2.82 36.48 -22.75
N PRO A 108 -1.79 37.34 -22.60
CA PRO A 108 -1.58 38.43 -23.54
C PRO A 108 -1.35 37.83 -24.92
N LYS A 109 -2.13 38.28 -25.94
CA LYS A 109 -2.18 37.68 -27.29
C LYS A 109 -0.82 37.53 -27.99
N ASN A 110 0.22 38.23 -27.53
CA ASN A 110 1.53 38.30 -28.19
C ASN A 110 2.67 37.62 -27.40
N MET A 111 2.41 36.87 -26.33
CA MET A 111 3.47 36.28 -25.49
C MET A 111 3.31 34.78 -25.26
N LYS A 112 4.00 33.97 -26.08
CA LYS A 112 4.10 32.50 -25.91
C LYS A 112 4.60 32.10 -24.51
N HIS A 113 5.46 32.92 -23.91
CA HIS A 113 6.00 32.68 -22.57
C HIS A 113 4.91 32.72 -21.49
N SER A 114 4.02 33.71 -21.51
CA SER A 114 2.90 33.80 -20.55
C SER A 114 1.94 32.61 -20.67
N ALA A 115 1.70 32.13 -21.89
CA ALA A 115 0.88 30.95 -22.12
C ALA A 115 1.50 29.68 -21.51
N TYR A 116 2.81 29.50 -21.69
CA TYR A 116 3.55 28.37 -21.11
C TYR A 116 3.52 28.38 -19.57
N LEU A 117 3.76 29.53 -18.95
CA LEU A 117 3.72 29.67 -17.49
C LEU A 117 2.33 29.38 -16.92
N LEU A 118 1.28 29.85 -17.59
CA LEU A 118 -0.09 29.56 -17.17
C LEU A 118 -0.43 28.08 -17.33
N LEU A 119 -0.02 27.45 -18.43
CA LEU A 119 -0.20 26.01 -18.63
C LEU A 119 0.54 25.20 -17.56
N MET A 120 1.79 25.56 -17.26
CA MET A 120 2.59 24.95 -16.21
C MET A 120 1.93 25.10 -14.84
N TYR A 121 1.37 26.28 -14.53
CA TYR A 121 0.63 26.51 -13.29
C TYR A 121 -0.60 25.60 -13.18
N ILE A 122 -1.47 25.60 -14.20
CA ILE A 122 -2.72 24.83 -14.20
C ILE A 122 -2.43 23.32 -14.11
N THR A 123 -1.47 22.83 -14.90
CA THR A 123 -1.10 21.41 -14.92
C THR A 123 -0.48 20.98 -13.59
N THR A 124 0.46 21.76 -13.04
CA THR A 124 1.11 21.44 -11.76
C THR A 124 0.14 21.53 -10.58
N PHE A 125 -0.76 22.52 -10.57
CA PHE A 125 -1.81 22.64 -9.56
C PHE A 125 -2.76 21.44 -9.60
N SER A 126 -3.22 21.06 -10.79
CA SER A 126 -4.10 19.91 -10.98
C SER A 126 -3.43 18.61 -10.54
N PHE A 127 -2.14 18.44 -10.89
CA PHE A 127 -1.36 17.28 -10.47
C PHE A 127 -1.14 17.24 -8.94
N ALA A 128 -0.86 18.39 -8.31
CA ALA A 128 -0.74 18.50 -6.86
C ALA A 128 -2.04 18.10 -6.14
N ALA A 129 -3.20 18.50 -6.67
CA ALA A 129 -4.50 18.14 -6.10
C ALA A 129 -4.76 16.62 -6.18
N VAL A 130 -4.44 15.98 -7.30
CA VAL A 130 -4.55 14.52 -7.46
C VAL A 130 -3.59 13.80 -6.50
N LEU A 131 -2.33 14.26 -6.39
CA LEU A 131 -1.35 13.69 -5.47
C LEU A 131 -1.79 13.84 -4.01
N MET A 132 -2.39 14.97 -3.62
CA MET A 132 -2.92 15.18 -2.28
C MET A 132 -4.01 14.16 -1.95
N MET A 133 -5.01 13.98 -2.83
CA MET A 133 -6.07 13.00 -2.64
C MET A 133 -5.49 11.59 -2.50
N PHE A 134 -4.50 11.25 -3.33
CA PHE A 134 -3.86 9.94 -3.31
C PHE A 134 -3.04 9.71 -2.03
N LEU A 135 -2.31 10.73 -1.56
CA LEU A 135 -1.61 10.72 -0.28
C LEU A 135 -2.56 10.52 0.90
N LEU A 136 -3.67 11.27 0.93
CA LEU A 136 -4.68 11.15 1.99
C LEU A 136 -5.32 9.75 2.01
N PHE A 137 -5.60 9.19 0.83
CA PHE A 137 -6.08 7.82 0.71
C PHE A 137 -5.07 6.82 1.29
N HIS A 138 -3.80 6.88 0.88
CA HIS A 138 -2.77 6.00 1.41
C HIS A 138 -2.49 6.22 2.91
N ALA A 139 -2.56 7.45 3.40
CA ALA A 139 -2.48 7.76 4.83
C ALA A 139 -3.62 7.13 5.62
N MET A 140 -4.85 7.12 5.08
CA MET A 140 -5.99 6.42 5.66
C MET A 140 -5.76 4.90 5.67
N LEU A 141 -5.25 4.33 4.57
CA LEU A 141 -4.93 2.90 4.48
C LEU A 141 -3.93 2.48 5.56
N ILE A 142 -2.85 3.25 5.75
CA ILE A 142 -1.88 3.01 6.83
C ILE A 142 -2.58 3.15 8.18
N SER A 143 -3.30 4.23 8.41
CA SER A 143 -3.94 4.50 9.70
C SER A 143 -4.93 3.42 10.13
N THR A 144 -5.49 2.67 9.17
CA THR A 144 -6.45 1.58 9.38
C THR A 144 -5.86 0.18 9.12
N GLY A 145 -4.54 0.07 8.95
CA GLY A 145 -3.82 -1.21 8.85
C GLY A 145 -4.17 -2.06 7.63
N GLN A 146 -4.41 -1.45 6.47
CA GLN A 146 -4.86 -2.15 5.25
C GLN A 146 -4.04 -1.75 4.01
N THR A 147 -3.90 -2.65 3.04
CA THR A 147 -3.48 -2.28 1.66
C THR A 147 -4.69 -1.86 0.83
N THR A 148 -4.48 -1.37 -0.39
CA THR A 148 -5.58 -1.12 -1.35
C THR A 148 -6.38 -2.38 -1.64
N ILE A 149 -5.71 -3.53 -1.80
CA ILE A 149 -6.36 -4.84 -1.95
C ILE A 149 -7.19 -5.18 -0.71
N ASP A 150 -6.62 -5.01 0.49
CA ASP A 150 -7.35 -5.25 1.75
C ASP A 150 -8.55 -4.29 1.90
N PHE A 151 -8.45 -3.03 1.47
CA PHE A 151 -9.55 -2.06 1.53
C PHE A 151 -10.79 -2.56 0.80
N TRP A 152 -10.63 -3.03 -0.44
CA TRP A 152 -11.74 -3.59 -1.21
C TRP A 152 -12.28 -4.87 -0.57
N GLY A 153 -11.40 -5.76 -0.09
CA GLY A 153 -11.80 -6.97 0.61
C GLY A 153 -12.53 -6.71 1.93
N ASN A 154 -12.09 -5.71 2.69
CA ASN A 154 -12.71 -5.28 3.94
C ASN A 154 -14.06 -4.62 3.69
N MET A 155 -14.19 -3.83 2.62
CA MET A 155 -15.46 -3.24 2.22
C MET A 155 -16.49 -4.30 1.84
N ASP A 156 -16.08 -5.32 1.08
CA ASP A 156 -16.93 -6.47 0.76
C ASP A 156 -17.37 -7.24 2.01
N ARG A 157 -16.44 -7.53 2.93
CA ARG A 157 -16.74 -8.20 4.21
C ARG A 157 -17.70 -7.40 5.08
N ARG A 158 -17.50 -6.08 5.18
CA ARG A 158 -18.43 -5.19 5.91
C ARG A 158 -19.80 -5.17 5.26
N ARG A 159 -19.87 -5.17 3.92
CA ARG A 159 -21.14 -5.25 3.20
C ARG A 159 -21.86 -6.57 3.47
N ARG A 160 -21.16 -7.70 3.38
CA ARG A 160 -21.73 -9.04 3.69
C ARG A 160 -22.20 -9.14 5.13
N ALA A 161 -21.40 -8.68 6.09
CA ALA A 161 -21.80 -8.69 7.50
C ALA A 161 -23.10 -7.91 7.74
N ARG A 162 -23.29 -6.75 7.08
CA ARG A 162 -24.55 -5.99 7.15
C ARG A 162 -25.73 -6.72 6.51
N LEU A 163 -25.52 -7.38 5.36
CA LEU A 163 -26.57 -8.10 4.66
C LEU A 163 -27.06 -9.35 5.41
N HIS A 164 -26.14 -10.05 6.09
CA HIS A 164 -26.44 -11.27 6.84
C HIS A 164 -26.73 -11.02 8.33
N ASN A 165 -26.75 -9.75 8.76
CA ASN A 165 -26.92 -9.35 10.16
C ASN A 165 -25.88 -10.00 11.10
N ASP A 166 -24.66 -10.19 10.59
CA ASP A 166 -23.51 -10.69 11.34
C ASP A 166 -22.88 -9.56 12.19
N PRO A 167 -22.08 -9.90 13.21
CA PRO A 167 -21.27 -8.94 13.92
C PRO A 167 -20.40 -8.07 12.98
N PRO A 168 -20.21 -6.77 13.27
CA PRO A 168 -19.41 -5.88 12.43
C PRO A 168 -17.99 -6.41 12.19
N PHE A 169 -17.60 -6.52 10.93
CA PHE A 169 -16.25 -6.95 10.55
C PHE A 169 -15.19 -5.97 11.10
N ARG A 170 -14.24 -6.50 11.87
CA ARG A 170 -13.05 -5.79 12.36
C ARG A 170 -11.83 -6.21 11.55
N ASN A 171 -11.03 -5.23 11.11
CA ASN A 171 -9.78 -5.52 10.42
C ASN A 171 -8.78 -6.16 11.39
N PRO A 172 -8.37 -7.42 11.21
CA PRO A 172 -7.42 -8.06 12.12
C PRO A 172 -6.00 -7.49 12.02
N PHE A 173 -5.72 -6.70 10.98
CA PHE A 173 -4.40 -6.09 10.77
C PHE A 173 -4.28 -4.67 11.34
N ASP A 174 -5.38 -4.10 11.85
CA ASP A 174 -5.37 -2.77 12.45
C ASP A 174 -4.86 -2.83 13.90
N LEU A 175 -3.70 -2.24 14.16
CA LEU A 175 -3.04 -2.20 15.47
C LEU A 175 -3.22 -0.87 16.21
N GLY A 176 -4.05 0.01 15.66
CA GLY A 176 -4.09 1.41 16.01
C GLY A 176 -3.06 2.25 15.25
N VAL A 177 -3.42 3.51 15.03
CA VAL A 177 -2.74 4.45 14.13
C VAL A 177 -1.21 4.42 14.32
N ARG A 178 -0.72 4.70 15.52
CA ARG A 178 0.73 4.76 15.78
C ARG A 178 1.47 3.49 15.35
N ARG A 179 0.97 2.32 15.76
CA ARG A 179 1.61 1.02 15.46
C ARG A 179 1.54 0.72 13.97
N ASN A 180 0.45 1.07 13.29
CA ASN A 180 0.35 0.88 11.85
C ASN A 180 1.37 1.73 11.07
N TRP A 181 1.59 2.98 11.49
CA TRP A 181 2.63 3.84 10.90
C TRP A 181 4.05 3.32 11.20
N GLU A 182 4.28 2.82 12.42
CA GLU A 182 5.54 2.16 12.78
C GLU A 182 5.82 0.93 11.90
N GLN A 183 4.79 0.23 11.37
CA GLN A 183 5.00 -0.87 10.42
C GLN A 183 5.61 -0.46 9.08
N VAL A 184 5.41 0.79 8.67
CA VAL A 184 5.88 1.27 7.38
C VAL A 184 7.23 1.99 7.51
N PHE A 185 7.35 2.86 8.51
CA PHE A 185 8.52 3.75 8.67
C PHE A 185 9.52 3.28 9.76
N GLY A 186 9.11 2.30 10.57
CA GLY A 186 9.84 1.87 11.76
C GLY A 186 9.72 2.84 12.92
N ARG A 187 10.30 2.46 14.06
CA ARG A 187 10.43 3.31 15.25
C ARG A 187 11.60 4.26 15.09
N VAL A 188 11.39 5.36 14.38
CA VAL A 188 12.40 6.41 14.21
C VAL A 188 11.82 7.79 14.41
N HIS A 189 12.71 8.74 14.65
CA HIS A 189 12.36 10.15 14.63
C HIS A 189 11.77 10.54 13.26
N TRP A 190 10.80 11.45 13.26
CA TRP A 190 10.06 11.84 12.05
C TRP A 190 10.98 12.36 10.94
N SER A 191 12.06 13.07 11.29
CA SER A 191 13.03 13.59 10.32
C SER A 191 13.75 12.49 9.54
N VAL A 192 13.90 11.30 10.14
CA VAL A 192 14.48 10.12 9.47
C VAL A 192 13.41 9.35 8.71
N ALA A 193 12.16 9.37 9.20
CA ALA A 193 11.03 8.71 8.53
C ALA A 193 10.73 9.33 7.15
N VAL A 194 10.93 10.65 6.99
CA VAL A 194 10.68 11.37 5.74
C VAL A 194 11.84 11.29 4.73
N LEU A 195 12.96 10.66 5.09
CA LEU A 195 14.11 10.52 4.22
C LEU A 195 14.17 9.13 3.58
N PRO A 196 14.58 9.02 2.30
CA PRO A 196 14.86 7.74 1.70
C PRO A 196 16.03 7.09 2.45
N SER A 197 15.76 5.99 3.13
CA SER A 197 16.73 5.24 3.92
C SER A 197 16.83 3.82 3.38
N PHE A 198 18.02 3.21 3.43
CA PHE A 198 18.25 1.83 3.00
C PHE A 198 17.88 0.77 4.06
N ARG A 199 17.40 1.17 5.24
CA ARG A 199 16.99 0.25 6.32
C ARG A 199 16.04 -0.83 5.80
N GLU A 200 16.02 -2.04 6.31
CA GLU A 200 14.95 -2.96 5.89
C GLU A 200 13.61 -2.55 6.52
N PRO A 201 12.45 -2.97 5.95
CA PRO A 201 11.19 -2.78 6.65
C PRO A 201 11.24 -3.54 7.99
N PRO A 202 10.66 -2.97 9.05
CA PRO A 202 11.03 -3.32 10.43
C PRO A 202 10.57 -4.71 10.87
N TRP A 203 9.50 -5.27 10.27
CA TRP A 203 8.99 -6.59 10.63
C TRP A 203 8.26 -7.23 9.45
N PRO A 204 8.36 -8.56 9.25
CA PRO A 204 7.64 -9.28 8.22
C PRO A 204 6.13 -9.11 8.43
N PRO A 205 5.33 -9.01 7.36
CA PRO A 205 3.94 -8.59 7.49
C PRO A 205 2.96 -9.70 7.87
N TYR A 206 3.47 -10.85 8.30
CA TYR A 206 2.70 -12.03 8.67
C TYR A 206 3.27 -12.66 9.93
N ALA A 207 2.44 -13.38 10.69
CA ALA A 207 2.88 -14.05 11.89
C ALA A 207 3.83 -15.18 11.51
N THR A 208 5.00 -15.20 12.12
CA THR A 208 5.92 -16.33 11.97
C THR A 208 5.73 -17.33 13.11
N LYS A 209 6.45 -18.46 13.06
CA LYS A 209 6.43 -19.46 14.13
C LYS A 209 6.93 -18.92 15.47
N GLU A 210 7.86 -17.96 15.46
CA GLU A 210 8.39 -17.31 16.66
C GLU A 210 7.33 -16.46 17.40
N ASP A 211 6.29 -16.02 16.67
CA ASP A 211 5.21 -15.20 17.22
C ASP A 211 4.11 -16.03 17.91
N GLY A 212 4.24 -17.35 17.92
CA GLY A 212 3.15 -18.24 18.31
C GLY A 212 1.88 -18.06 17.47
N GLY A 213 2.01 -17.55 16.24
CA GLY A 213 0.89 -17.25 15.34
C GLY A 213 0.22 -15.89 15.54
N ASP A 214 0.77 -15.02 16.39
CA ASP A 214 0.19 -13.70 16.71
C ASP A 214 1.14 -12.54 16.33
N VAL A 215 0.84 -11.87 15.20
CA VAL A 215 1.61 -10.69 14.71
C VAL A 215 1.69 -9.58 15.77
N HIS A 216 0.71 -9.50 16.67
CA HIS A 216 0.62 -8.46 17.67
C HIS A 216 1.68 -8.58 18.78
N LYS A 217 2.32 -9.75 18.95
CA LYS A 217 3.31 -9.97 20.01
C LYS A 217 4.68 -9.34 19.74
N ARG A 218 4.96 -8.94 18.48
CA ARG A 218 6.24 -8.34 18.09
C ARG A 218 6.28 -6.81 18.12
N ILE A 219 5.15 -6.16 18.36
CA ILE A 219 4.97 -4.70 18.21
C ILE A 219 4.65 -4.03 19.53
#